data_AF-A0A6N6Q9L5-F1
#
_entry.id   AF-A0A6N6Q9L5-F1
#
_cell.length_a   1.000
_cell.length_b   1.000
_cell.length_c   1.000
_cell.angle_alpha   90.00
_cell.angle_beta   90.00
_cell.angle_gamma   90.00
#
_symmetry.space_group_name_H-M   'P 1'
#
loop_
_entity.id
_entity.type
_entity.pdbx_description
1 polymer ?
#
loop_
_entity_poly.entity_id
_entity_poly.type
_entity_poly.pdbx_seq_one_letter_code
_entity_poly.pdbx_strand_id
1 'polypeptide(L)'
;MTPEGSPSTRPAGAGHDHFVTTRWTMVVDAGRRSSPHSERALAELCQAYWYPLYAYVRRQGHPREDAEDSVQSFFARLLARNDLGGLSAERGRFRAFLLASMKHFLANEWNRANRQKRGGGAEHLSLDWTGADERFRLDPADPASSPDVAFDRAWALALLERVVVRLGGEMTAAGKESLFAAGRAFLAMDRAAVPYMEAARGLGMEESALRVAVHRMRKRYRELLRDEIGQTLVDPAWADEELRSLQAALAGG
;
A
#
# COMPACT_ATOMS: atom_id res chain seq x y z
N MET A 1 -48.55 28.38 -2.17
CA MET A 1 -48.97 27.03 -2.61
C MET A 1 -48.08 26.62 -3.77
N THR A 2 -47.00 25.89 -3.45
CA THR A 2 -46.26 24.98 -4.34
C THR A 2 -47.01 23.62 -4.39
N PRO A 3 -46.56 22.56 -5.09
CA PRO A 3 -45.35 22.35 -5.92
C PRO A 3 -45.76 22.09 -7.41
N GLU A 4 -44.98 21.55 -8.37
CA GLU A 4 -43.63 20.92 -8.43
C GLU A 4 -42.75 21.57 -9.54
N GLY A 5 -41.73 20.87 -10.05
CA GLY A 5 -41.04 21.24 -11.30
C GLY A 5 -39.53 20.94 -11.44
N SER A 6 -38.89 20.26 -10.48
CA SER A 6 -37.42 20.02 -10.53
C SER A 6 -37.01 18.89 -11.49
N PRO A 7 -35.87 19.01 -12.21
CA PRO A 7 -35.42 18.01 -13.17
C PRO A 7 -34.85 16.73 -12.50
N SER A 8 -34.91 15.61 -13.24
CA SER A 8 -34.46 14.30 -12.75
C SER A 8 -32.92 14.18 -12.71
N THR A 9 -32.38 13.87 -11.54
CA THR A 9 -30.93 13.63 -11.33
C THR A 9 -30.58 12.16 -11.49
N ARG A 10 -29.67 11.85 -12.41
CA ARG A 10 -28.92 10.57 -12.42
C ARG A 10 -27.43 10.84 -12.12
N PRO A 11 -26.89 10.40 -10.97
CA PRO A 11 -25.45 10.18 -10.88
C PRO A 11 -25.09 8.95 -11.73
N ALA A 12 -24.13 9.10 -12.64
CA ALA A 12 -23.45 7.95 -13.22
C ALA A 12 -22.48 7.36 -12.18
N GLY A 13 -22.28 6.05 -12.18
CA GLY A 13 -21.44 5.38 -11.18
C GLY A 13 -19.97 5.80 -11.30
N ALA A 14 -19.40 6.32 -10.21
CA ALA A 14 -17.96 6.48 -10.07
C ALA A 14 -17.32 5.13 -9.71
N GLY A 15 -16.26 4.74 -10.42
CA GLY A 15 -15.45 3.58 -10.05
C GLY A 15 -14.64 3.83 -8.78
N HIS A 16 -14.38 2.79 -8.00
CA HIS A 16 -13.71 2.89 -6.70
C HIS A 16 -12.17 2.84 -6.81
N ASP A 17 -11.52 4.00 -7.03
CA ASP A 17 -10.04 4.17 -7.06
C ASP A 17 -9.35 4.08 -5.67
N HIS A 18 -9.39 2.94 -4.97
CA HIS A 18 -9.19 2.89 -3.50
C HIS A 18 -8.43 1.61 -3.04
N PHE A 19 -7.20 1.58 -2.49
CA PHE A 19 -6.26 2.57 -1.91
C PHE A 19 -4.77 2.06 -1.94
N VAL A 20 -3.83 2.67 -1.19
CA VAL A 20 -2.28 2.53 -1.24
C VAL A 20 -1.96 4.07 -1.10
N THR A 21 -2.27 4.64 0.07
CA THR A 21 -1.83 5.93 0.61
C THR A 21 -0.42 5.95 1.25
N THR A 22 0.15 7.17 1.28
CA THR A 22 1.38 7.59 1.99
C THR A 22 0.97 8.58 3.07
N ARG A 23 1.67 8.65 4.21
CA ARG A 23 1.42 9.72 5.20
C ARG A 23 1.49 11.08 4.49
N TRP A 24 0.44 11.92 4.56
CA TRP A 24 0.45 13.17 3.79
C TRP A 24 1.52 14.15 4.31
N THR A 25 1.86 14.06 5.60
CA THR A 25 3.07 14.65 6.19
C THR A 25 4.33 14.18 5.47
N MET A 26 4.53 12.87 5.30
CA MET A 26 5.68 12.31 4.56
C MET A 26 5.73 12.77 3.09
N VAL A 27 4.60 12.93 2.40
CA VAL A 27 4.57 13.48 1.03
C VAL A 27 5.00 14.95 1.02
N VAL A 28 4.44 15.76 1.93
CA VAL A 28 4.76 17.19 2.06
C VAL A 28 6.21 17.39 2.50
N ASP A 29 6.69 16.61 3.45
CA ASP A 29 8.08 16.63 3.92
C ASP A 29 9.05 16.16 2.84
N ALA A 30 8.76 15.10 2.10
CA ALA A 30 9.55 14.71 0.93
C ALA A 30 9.57 15.79 -0.17
N GLY A 31 8.51 16.61 -0.28
CA GLY A 31 8.45 17.76 -1.18
C GLY A 31 9.16 19.03 -0.66
N ARG A 32 9.45 19.11 0.65
CA ARG A 32 10.26 20.18 1.27
C ARG A 32 11.74 19.90 1.02
N ARG A 33 12.33 20.62 0.05
CA ARG A 33 13.77 20.51 -0.23
C ARG A 33 14.62 20.83 1.01
N SER A 34 15.73 20.10 1.16
CA SER A 34 16.83 20.37 2.10
C SER A 34 16.54 20.17 3.59
N SER A 35 16.15 18.95 4.00
CA SER A 35 16.27 18.53 5.40
C SER A 35 16.60 17.03 5.56
N PRO A 36 17.28 16.62 6.65
CA PRO A 36 17.41 15.20 6.99
C PRO A 36 16.09 14.50 7.34
N HIS A 37 14.95 15.20 7.31
CA HIS A 37 13.61 14.61 7.48
C HIS A 37 12.98 14.30 6.11
N SER A 38 13.13 15.22 5.14
CA SER A 38 12.65 15.06 3.76
C SER A 38 13.30 13.87 3.06
N GLU A 39 14.60 13.67 3.24
CA GLU A 39 15.35 12.54 2.66
C GLU A 39 14.87 11.18 3.20
N ARG A 40 14.58 11.09 4.51
CA ARG A 40 14.02 9.87 5.14
C ARG A 40 12.58 9.63 4.71
N ALA A 41 11.75 10.68 4.70
CA ALA A 41 10.39 10.62 4.19
C ALA A 41 10.34 10.12 2.74
N LEU A 42 11.29 10.55 1.91
CA LEU A 42 11.43 10.14 0.52
C LEU A 42 11.91 8.69 0.35
N ALA A 43 12.83 8.24 1.20
CA ALA A 43 13.27 6.84 1.23
C ALA A 43 12.15 5.90 1.68
N GLU A 44 11.40 6.24 2.73
CA GLU A 44 10.20 5.49 3.17
C GLU A 44 9.13 5.42 2.06
N LEU A 45 8.97 6.51 1.31
CA LEU A 45 8.10 6.61 0.12
C LEU A 45 8.52 5.62 -0.99
N CYS A 46 9.79 5.68 -1.43
CA CYS A 46 10.28 4.78 -2.48
C CYS A 46 10.16 3.31 -2.04
N GLN A 47 10.52 3.02 -0.78
CA GLN A 47 10.38 1.70 -0.16
C GLN A 47 8.93 1.23 0.04
N ALA A 48 7.92 2.11 -0.04
CA ALA A 48 6.50 1.74 0.03
C ALA A 48 5.87 1.41 -1.33
N TYR A 49 6.39 1.99 -2.43
CA TYR A 49 5.72 1.93 -3.74
C TYR A 49 6.49 1.21 -4.84
N TRP A 50 7.79 0.91 -4.68
CA TRP A 50 8.53 0.25 -5.74
C TRP A 50 7.92 -1.11 -6.13
N TYR A 51 7.56 -1.97 -5.18
CA TYR A 51 7.00 -3.29 -5.51
C TYR A 51 5.61 -3.20 -6.14
N PRO A 52 4.64 -2.42 -5.60
CA PRO A 52 3.39 -2.16 -6.29
C PRO A 52 3.59 -1.64 -7.72
N LEU A 53 4.43 -0.62 -7.93
CA LEU A 53 4.69 -0.06 -9.26
C LEU A 53 5.37 -1.07 -10.19
N TYR A 54 6.33 -1.85 -9.70
CA TYR A 54 6.97 -2.93 -10.45
C TYR A 54 5.96 -4.00 -10.90
N ALA A 55 5.10 -4.46 -9.97
CA ALA A 55 4.05 -5.42 -10.27
C ALA A 55 3.01 -4.86 -11.27
N TYR A 56 2.77 -3.54 -11.26
CA TYR A 56 1.98 -2.85 -12.28
C TYR A 56 2.65 -2.90 -13.66
N VAL A 57 3.93 -2.51 -13.77
CA VAL A 57 4.66 -2.51 -15.05
C VAL A 57 4.80 -3.93 -15.63
N ARG A 58 5.11 -4.93 -14.78
CA ARG A 58 5.12 -6.35 -15.17
C ARG A 58 3.76 -6.81 -15.71
N ARG A 59 2.64 -6.35 -15.14
CA ARG A 59 1.27 -6.68 -15.60
C ARG A 59 0.81 -5.90 -16.84
N GLN A 60 1.53 -4.86 -17.25
CA GLN A 60 1.40 -4.30 -18.60
C GLN A 60 2.17 -5.11 -19.67
N GLY A 61 2.81 -6.22 -19.29
CA GLY A 61 3.52 -7.13 -20.21
C GLY A 61 5.00 -6.83 -20.41
N HIS A 62 5.58 -5.90 -19.64
CA HIS A 62 7.02 -5.65 -19.68
C HIS A 62 7.81 -6.82 -19.09
N PRO A 63 8.98 -7.16 -19.67
CA PRO A 63 9.89 -8.13 -19.07
C PRO A 63 10.47 -7.60 -17.75
N ARG A 64 11.18 -8.46 -17.02
CA ARG A 64 11.74 -8.14 -15.70
C ARG A 64 12.61 -6.88 -15.72
N GLU A 65 13.59 -6.83 -16.60
CA GLU A 65 14.61 -5.78 -16.66
C GLU A 65 13.98 -4.41 -16.99
N ASP A 66 13.18 -4.33 -18.07
CA ASP A 66 12.39 -3.13 -18.42
C ASP A 66 11.53 -2.62 -17.25
N ALA A 67 10.97 -3.51 -16.43
CA ALA A 67 10.12 -3.13 -15.29
C ALA A 67 10.93 -2.61 -14.09
N GLU A 68 12.13 -3.15 -13.83
CA GLU A 68 13.05 -2.62 -12.82
C GLU A 68 13.55 -1.22 -13.25
N ASP A 69 14.06 -1.09 -14.49
CA ASP A 69 14.55 0.16 -15.07
C ASP A 69 13.46 1.25 -15.15
N SER A 70 12.23 0.88 -15.52
CA SER A 70 11.10 1.82 -15.58
C SER A 70 10.76 2.39 -14.19
N VAL A 71 10.80 1.57 -13.14
CA VAL A 71 10.52 2.01 -11.78
C VAL A 71 11.66 2.86 -11.21
N GLN A 72 12.93 2.50 -11.46
CA GLN A 72 14.06 3.35 -11.06
C GLN A 72 14.02 4.71 -11.78
N SER A 73 13.83 4.71 -13.09
CA SER A 73 13.78 5.92 -13.92
C SER A 73 12.58 6.81 -13.59
N PHE A 74 11.43 6.21 -13.26
CA PHE A 74 10.25 6.92 -12.77
C PHE A 74 10.54 7.67 -11.48
N PHE A 75 11.06 6.99 -10.46
CA PHE A 75 11.37 7.63 -9.18
C PHE A 75 12.46 8.69 -9.36
N ALA A 76 13.59 8.38 -10.01
CA ALA A 76 14.68 9.34 -10.23
C ALA A 76 14.19 10.65 -10.91
N ARG A 77 13.26 10.54 -11.87
CA ARG A 77 12.62 11.70 -12.52
C ARG A 77 11.67 12.46 -11.59
N LEU A 78 10.87 11.75 -10.80
CA LEU A 78 9.99 12.32 -9.77
C LEU A 78 10.79 13.13 -8.73
N LEU A 79 11.97 12.61 -8.33
CA LEU A 79 12.90 13.24 -7.40
C LEU A 79 13.51 14.51 -8.01
N ALA A 80 14.17 14.38 -9.17
CA ALA A 80 14.92 15.46 -9.80
C ALA A 80 14.04 16.71 -10.10
N ARG A 81 12.77 16.48 -10.45
CA ARG A 81 11.79 17.53 -10.71
C ARG A 81 11.21 18.15 -9.43
N ASN A 82 11.29 17.45 -8.30
CA ASN A 82 10.52 17.74 -7.08
C ASN A 82 9.02 17.86 -7.35
N ASP A 83 8.46 16.97 -8.18
CA ASP A 83 7.01 16.98 -8.50
C ASP A 83 6.16 16.77 -7.23
N LEU A 84 6.75 16.23 -6.14
CA LEU A 84 6.16 16.13 -4.80
C LEU A 84 5.91 17.48 -4.12
N GLY A 85 6.77 18.49 -4.35
CA GLY A 85 6.72 19.78 -3.65
C GLY A 85 5.53 20.67 -4.00
N GLY A 86 4.72 20.28 -4.99
CA GLY A 86 3.48 20.96 -5.38
C GLY A 86 2.20 20.17 -5.05
N LEU A 87 2.30 19.08 -4.29
CA LEU A 87 1.16 18.23 -3.94
C LEU A 87 0.43 18.74 -2.68
N SER A 88 -0.89 18.90 -2.81
CA SER A 88 -1.81 19.13 -1.68
C SER A 88 -2.74 17.92 -1.58
N ALA A 89 -3.08 17.54 -0.35
CA ALA A 89 -4.01 16.44 -0.06
C ALA A 89 -5.44 16.72 -0.56
N GLU A 90 -5.80 17.99 -0.78
CA GLU A 90 -7.04 18.40 -1.43
C GLU A 90 -7.15 17.90 -2.89
N ARG A 91 -6.04 17.50 -3.51
CA ARG A 91 -5.99 16.92 -4.87
C ARG A 91 -6.20 15.41 -4.88
N GLY A 92 -6.59 14.80 -3.76
CA GLY A 92 -6.98 13.40 -3.65
C GLY A 92 -5.90 12.47 -3.09
N ARG A 93 -5.87 11.22 -3.56
CA ARG A 93 -5.00 10.15 -3.03
C ARG A 93 -3.60 10.20 -3.63
N PHE A 94 -2.57 10.05 -2.79
CA PHE A 94 -1.19 9.92 -3.28
C PHE A 94 -0.99 8.73 -4.24
N ARG A 95 -1.65 7.59 -4.02
CA ARG A 95 -1.69 6.47 -5.00
C ARG A 95 -2.15 6.91 -6.38
N ALA A 96 -3.23 7.69 -6.43
CA ALA A 96 -3.90 8.00 -7.68
C ALA A 96 -3.01 8.94 -8.49
N PHE A 97 -2.40 9.92 -7.81
CA PHE A 97 -1.30 10.70 -8.34
C PHE A 97 -0.15 9.81 -8.83
N LEU A 98 0.41 8.92 -8.00
CA LEU A 98 1.59 8.14 -8.34
C LEU A 98 1.35 7.17 -9.50
N LEU A 99 0.18 6.53 -9.56
CA LEU A 99 -0.22 5.64 -10.65
C LEU A 99 -0.50 6.42 -11.95
N ALA A 100 -1.19 7.55 -11.87
CA ALA A 100 -1.38 8.43 -13.03
C ALA A 100 -0.02 8.93 -13.54
N SER A 101 0.89 9.34 -12.65
CA SER A 101 2.25 9.73 -12.99
C SER A 101 3.05 8.57 -13.59
N MET A 102 2.90 7.34 -13.11
CA MET A 102 3.53 6.16 -13.72
C MET A 102 2.95 5.85 -15.11
N LYS A 103 1.62 5.86 -15.27
CA LYS A 103 0.95 5.73 -16.58
C LYS A 103 1.44 6.78 -17.57
N HIS A 104 1.50 8.05 -17.16
CA HIS A 104 2.06 9.13 -17.97
C HIS A 104 3.56 8.96 -18.23
N PHE A 105 4.33 8.44 -17.28
CA PHE A 105 5.75 8.16 -17.45
C PHE A 105 5.99 7.07 -18.50
N LEU A 106 5.34 5.91 -18.37
CA LEU A 106 5.42 4.80 -19.32
C LEU A 106 4.96 5.20 -20.72
N ALA A 107 3.85 5.94 -20.83
CA ALA A 107 3.39 6.47 -22.12
C ALA A 107 4.40 7.44 -22.75
N ASN A 108 5.13 8.24 -21.96
CA ASN A 108 6.16 9.14 -22.46
C ASN A 108 7.47 8.41 -22.81
N GLU A 109 7.89 7.42 -22.03
CA GLU A 109 9.09 6.63 -22.32
C GLU A 109 8.88 5.65 -23.48
N TRP A 110 7.68 5.08 -23.68
CA TRP A 110 7.35 4.36 -24.92
C TRP A 110 7.44 5.28 -26.15
N ASN A 111 7.01 6.54 -26.01
CA ASN A 111 7.18 7.59 -27.02
C ASN A 111 8.64 8.07 -27.20
N ARG A 112 9.58 7.65 -26.35
CA ARG A 112 10.99 8.06 -26.34
C ARG A 112 11.94 6.92 -26.72
N ALA A 113 11.74 5.70 -26.22
CA ALA A 113 12.44 4.49 -26.62
C ALA A 113 12.27 4.18 -28.12
N ASN A 114 11.08 4.49 -28.68
CA ASN A 114 10.82 4.44 -30.12
C ASN A 114 11.51 5.55 -30.94
N ARG A 115 12.21 6.50 -30.30
CA ARG A 115 12.96 7.59 -30.96
C ARG A 115 14.45 7.63 -30.65
N GLN A 116 14.87 7.24 -29.44
CA GLN A 116 16.25 7.33 -28.96
C GLN A 116 16.61 6.08 -28.14
N LYS A 117 17.24 5.09 -28.79
CA LYS A 117 17.87 3.97 -28.10
C LYS A 117 19.22 4.40 -27.53
N ARG A 118 19.41 4.18 -26.22
CA ARG A 118 20.63 4.39 -25.40
C ARG A 118 20.96 5.85 -25.08
N GLY A 119 21.49 6.08 -23.87
CA GLY A 119 22.02 7.37 -23.42
C GLY A 119 21.12 8.12 -22.42
N GLY A 120 20.95 7.58 -21.22
CA GLY A 120 20.18 8.22 -20.14
C GLY A 120 20.65 7.77 -18.76
N GLY A 121 21.80 8.27 -18.30
CA GLY A 121 22.32 7.95 -16.97
C GLY A 121 21.49 8.60 -15.86
N ALA A 122 20.53 7.86 -15.32
CA ALA A 122 19.88 8.20 -14.07
C ALA A 122 20.71 7.73 -12.87
N GLU A 123 20.58 8.39 -11.71
CA GLU A 123 21.13 7.86 -10.47
C GLU A 123 20.32 6.63 -10.04
N HIS A 124 20.98 5.48 -9.93
CA HIS A 124 20.34 4.22 -9.53
C HIS A 124 19.93 4.27 -8.06
N LEU A 125 18.63 4.22 -7.80
CA LEU A 125 18.07 4.15 -6.45
C LEU A 125 18.27 2.75 -5.86
N SER A 126 18.72 2.68 -4.60
CA SER A 126 18.86 1.42 -3.87
C SER A 126 17.49 0.88 -3.43
N LEU A 127 16.86 0.14 -4.33
CA LEU A 127 15.60 -0.56 -4.14
C LEU A 127 15.87 -2.06 -3.98
N ASP A 128 15.11 -2.74 -3.12
CA ASP A 128 15.36 -4.16 -2.82
C ASP A 128 14.73 -5.08 -3.88
N TRP A 129 15.45 -5.27 -4.98
CA TRP A 129 15.05 -6.21 -6.04
C TRP A 129 15.17 -7.70 -5.64
N THR A 130 15.63 -8.01 -4.42
CA THR A 130 15.85 -9.38 -3.97
C THR A 130 14.52 -10.14 -3.88
N GLY A 131 14.40 -11.23 -4.64
CA GLY A 131 13.17 -12.01 -4.71
C GLY A 131 11.98 -11.29 -5.36
N ALA A 132 12.14 -10.11 -5.98
CA ALA A 132 11.03 -9.34 -6.54
C ALA A 132 10.21 -10.11 -7.60
N ASP A 133 10.89 -10.89 -8.46
CA ASP A 133 10.24 -11.77 -9.44
C ASP A 133 9.58 -13.01 -8.80
N GLU A 134 10.13 -13.52 -7.69
CA GLU A 134 9.50 -14.61 -6.93
C GLU A 134 8.24 -14.13 -6.22
N ARG A 135 8.29 -12.95 -5.57
CA ARG A 135 7.12 -12.26 -5.02
C ARG A 135 6.05 -12.00 -6.08
N PHE A 136 6.46 -11.66 -7.31
CA PHE A 136 5.56 -11.49 -8.44
C PHE A 136 4.93 -12.80 -8.94
N ARG A 137 5.71 -13.88 -9.07
CA ARG A 137 5.22 -15.22 -9.44
C ARG A 137 4.33 -15.86 -8.37
N LEU A 138 4.49 -15.47 -7.11
CA LEU A 138 3.69 -15.92 -5.96
C LEU A 138 2.54 -14.96 -5.59
N ASP A 139 2.29 -13.89 -6.36
CA ASP A 139 1.17 -12.97 -6.15
C ASP A 139 -0.04 -13.43 -6.99
N PRO A 140 -1.06 -14.09 -6.40
CA PRO A 140 -2.17 -14.70 -7.12
C PRO A 140 -3.19 -13.64 -7.52
N ALA A 141 -2.82 -12.76 -8.46
CA ALA A 141 -3.75 -11.90 -9.16
C ALA A 141 -4.48 -12.72 -10.22
N ASP A 142 -5.81 -12.67 -10.22
CA ASP A 142 -6.65 -13.21 -11.28
C ASP A 142 -6.18 -12.65 -12.65
N PRO A 143 -5.91 -13.49 -13.67
CA PRO A 143 -5.60 -13.04 -15.03
C PRO A 143 -6.66 -12.13 -15.68
N ALA A 144 -7.90 -12.12 -15.18
CA ALA A 144 -8.95 -11.20 -15.60
C ALA A 144 -8.98 -9.87 -14.79
N SER A 145 -8.21 -9.74 -13.71
CA SER A 145 -8.08 -8.50 -12.95
C SER A 145 -7.26 -7.46 -13.73
N SER A 146 -7.64 -6.18 -13.66
CA SER A 146 -6.88 -5.12 -14.33
C SER A 146 -5.53 -4.90 -13.63
N PRO A 147 -4.49 -4.41 -14.34
CA PRO A 147 -3.22 -4.05 -13.71
C PRO A 147 -3.40 -3.06 -12.55
N ASP A 148 -4.38 -2.17 -12.65
CA ASP A 148 -4.81 -1.24 -11.60
C ASP A 148 -5.31 -1.97 -10.34
N VAL A 149 -6.25 -2.93 -10.47
CA VAL A 149 -6.74 -3.75 -9.34
C VAL A 149 -5.61 -4.60 -8.75
N ALA A 150 -4.73 -5.15 -9.59
CA ALA A 150 -3.57 -5.90 -9.14
C ALA A 150 -2.53 -5.01 -8.43
N PHE A 151 -2.45 -3.73 -8.78
CA PHE A 151 -1.68 -2.70 -8.07
C PHE A 151 -2.38 -2.28 -6.76
N ASP A 152 -3.73 -2.30 -6.67
CA ASP A 152 -4.51 -2.08 -5.43
C ASP A 152 -4.28 -3.22 -4.44
N ARG A 153 -4.27 -4.47 -4.92
CA ARG A 153 -3.95 -5.67 -4.14
C ARG A 153 -2.47 -5.70 -3.71
N ALA A 154 -1.55 -5.35 -4.60
CA ALA A 154 -0.12 -5.24 -4.29
C ALA A 154 0.20 -4.05 -3.37
N TRP A 155 -0.60 -2.96 -3.39
CA TRP A 155 -0.64 -1.99 -2.29
C TRP A 155 -1.09 -2.75 -1.04
N ALA A 156 -2.35 -3.18 -0.96
CA ALA A 156 -3.01 -3.74 0.24
C ALA A 156 -2.08 -4.62 1.12
N LEU A 157 -1.44 -5.64 0.52
CA LEU A 157 -0.56 -6.57 1.22
C LEU A 157 0.63 -5.89 1.93
N ALA A 158 1.24 -4.85 1.35
CA ALA A 158 2.43 -4.18 1.87
C ALA A 158 2.17 -3.32 3.13
N LEU A 159 0.92 -2.94 3.42
CA LEU A 159 0.52 -2.29 4.68
C LEU A 159 0.16 -3.30 5.74
N LEU A 160 -0.53 -4.39 5.37
CA LEU A 160 -0.75 -5.49 6.31
C LEU A 160 0.61 -6.00 6.83
N GLU A 161 1.60 -6.13 5.92
CA GLU A 161 3.00 -6.44 6.23
C GLU A 161 3.60 -5.43 7.24
N ARG A 162 3.53 -4.12 6.96
CA ARG A 162 4.03 -3.07 7.89
C ARG A 162 3.33 -3.08 9.25
N VAL A 163 2.02 -3.23 9.28
CA VAL A 163 1.20 -3.26 10.51
C VAL A 163 1.51 -4.52 11.32
N VAL A 164 1.72 -5.67 10.67
CA VAL A 164 2.16 -6.91 11.32
C VAL A 164 3.58 -6.76 11.88
N VAL A 165 4.51 -6.13 11.15
CA VAL A 165 5.88 -5.87 11.66
C VAL A 165 5.86 -4.91 12.86
N ARG A 166 5.11 -3.80 12.79
CA ARG A 166 4.95 -2.83 13.89
C ARG A 166 4.31 -3.47 15.12
N LEU A 167 3.27 -4.29 14.93
CA LEU A 167 2.63 -5.07 16.00
C LEU A 167 3.59 -6.10 16.61
N GLY A 168 4.41 -6.76 15.79
CA GLY A 168 5.45 -7.69 16.24
C GLY A 168 6.46 -6.99 17.15
N GLY A 169 6.97 -5.83 16.74
CA GLY A 169 7.86 -4.99 17.55
C GLY A 169 7.25 -4.60 18.91
N GLU A 170 6.00 -4.12 18.92
CA GLU A 170 5.28 -3.80 20.17
C GLU A 170 5.10 -5.03 21.07
N MET A 171 4.83 -6.20 20.50
CA MET A 171 4.63 -7.44 21.26
C MET A 171 5.94 -8.00 21.81
N THR A 172 7.03 -8.00 21.04
CA THR A 172 8.36 -8.43 21.49
C THR A 172 8.90 -7.49 22.58
N ALA A 173 8.78 -6.17 22.42
CA ALA A 173 9.13 -5.20 23.46
C ALA A 173 8.31 -5.38 24.75
N ALA A 174 7.10 -5.94 24.66
CA ALA A 174 6.25 -6.27 25.79
C ALA A 174 6.41 -7.72 26.31
N GLY A 175 7.46 -8.45 25.90
CA GLY A 175 7.78 -9.81 26.34
C GLY A 175 6.84 -10.90 25.82
N LYS A 176 6.14 -10.65 24.70
CA LYS A 176 5.03 -11.49 24.18
C LYS A 176 5.33 -12.07 22.79
N GLU A 177 6.59 -12.30 22.47
CA GLU A 177 7.03 -12.78 21.16
C GLU A 177 6.37 -14.12 20.78
N SER A 178 6.38 -15.13 21.65
CA SER A 178 5.74 -16.43 21.39
C SER A 178 4.23 -16.32 21.16
N LEU A 179 3.56 -15.44 21.92
CA LEU A 179 2.14 -15.14 21.78
C LEU A 179 1.84 -14.42 20.45
N PHE A 180 2.73 -13.54 20.00
CA PHE A 180 2.61 -12.91 18.68
C PHE A 180 2.87 -13.93 17.56
N ALA A 181 3.90 -14.77 17.66
CA ALA A 181 4.24 -15.79 16.66
C ALA A 181 3.08 -16.77 16.42
N ALA A 182 2.52 -17.35 17.48
CA ALA A 182 1.32 -18.19 17.40
C ALA A 182 0.07 -17.38 16.98
N GLY A 183 -0.09 -16.18 17.54
CA GLY A 183 -1.24 -15.31 17.30
C GLY A 183 -1.32 -14.73 15.88
N ARG A 184 -0.21 -14.63 15.13
CA ARG A 184 -0.13 -13.96 13.83
C ARG A 184 -1.07 -14.59 12.81
N ALA A 185 -1.14 -15.92 12.74
CA ALA A 185 -2.07 -16.65 11.89
C ALA A 185 -3.54 -16.32 12.25
N PHE A 186 -3.82 -16.19 13.55
CA PHE A 186 -5.15 -15.91 14.07
C PHE A 186 -5.61 -14.46 13.87
N LEU A 187 -4.82 -13.58 13.22
CA LEU A 187 -5.28 -12.22 12.88
C LEU A 187 -6.30 -12.24 11.73
N ALA A 188 -6.02 -13.03 10.68
CA ALA A 188 -6.80 -13.08 9.44
C ALA A 188 -7.93 -14.11 9.46
N MET A 189 -7.82 -15.19 10.24
CA MET A 189 -8.84 -16.23 10.36
C MET A 189 -10.16 -15.70 10.94
N ASP A 190 -11.30 -16.35 10.65
CA ASP A 190 -12.51 -16.13 11.44
C ASP A 190 -12.33 -16.60 12.90
N ARG A 191 -13.11 -16.05 13.85
CA ARG A 191 -13.03 -16.44 15.26
C ARG A 191 -13.43 -17.88 15.55
N ALA A 192 -14.34 -18.47 14.77
CA ALA A 192 -14.75 -19.86 14.93
C ALA A 192 -13.73 -20.85 14.37
N ALA A 193 -12.89 -20.43 13.41
CA ALA A 193 -11.88 -21.27 12.77
C ALA A 193 -10.56 -21.38 13.56
N VAL A 194 -10.33 -20.57 14.60
CA VAL A 194 -9.06 -20.57 15.36
C VAL A 194 -9.03 -21.73 16.37
N PRO A 195 -8.02 -22.63 16.33
CA PRO A 195 -7.87 -23.76 17.25
C PRO A 195 -7.30 -23.29 18.61
N TYR A 196 -8.07 -22.49 19.35
CA TYR A 196 -7.61 -21.87 20.60
C TYR A 196 -7.10 -22.89 21.63
N MET A 197 -7.73 -24.05 21.77
CA MET A 197 -7.35 -25.08 22.73
C MET A 197 -5.93 -25.61 22.49
N GLU A 198 -5.61 -25.96 21.24
CA GLU A 198 -4.29 -26.49 20.87
C GLU A 198 -3.20 -25.43 20.98
N ALA A 199 -3.50 -24.21 20.52
CA ALA A 199 -2.60 -23.07 20.58
C ALA A 199 -2.33 -22.63 22.02
N ALA A 200 -3.33 -22.67 22.90
CA ALA A 200 -3.17 -22.35 24.32
C ALA A 200 -2.29 -23.39 25.02
N ARG A 201 -2.51 -24.69 24.75
CA ARG A 201 -1.62 -25.77 25.22
C ARG A 201 -0.18 -25.58 24.75
N GLY A 202 0.03 -25.19 23.48
CA GLY A 202 1.36 -24.89 22.93
C GLY A 202 2.06 -23.67 23.53
N LEU A 203 1.32 -22.78 24.19
CA LEU A 203 1.84 -21.58 24.86
C LEU A 203 1.88 -21.71 26.39
N GLY A 204 1.45 -22.85 26.97
CA GLY A 204 1.29 -22.99 28.42
C GLY A 204 0.22 -22.06 29.02
N MET A 205 -0.79 -21.68 28.22
CA MET A 205 -1.85 -20.75 28.58
C MET A 205 -3.21 -21.45 28.77
N GLU A 206 -4.09 -20.84 29.55
CA GLU A 206 -5.52 -21.13 29.53
C GLU A 206 -6.15 -20.68 28.20
N GLU A 207 -7.12 -21.45 27.68
CA GLU A 207 -7.80 -21.12 26.41
C GLU A 207 -8.52 -19.77 26.49
N SER A 208 -9.17 -19.50 27.63
CA SER A 208 -9.84 -18.24 27.92
C SER A 208 -8.86 -17.05 27.92
N ALA A 209 -7.66 -17.24 28.48
CA ALA A 209 -6.59 -16.24 28.47
C ALA A 209 -6.07 -15.98 27.06
N LEU A 210 -5.88 -17.03 26.24
CA LEU A 210 -5.47 -16.87 24.85
C LEU A 210 -6.56 -16.17 24.01
N ARG A 211 -7.85 -16.49 24.22
CA ARG A 211 -8.97 -15.81 23.55
C ARG A 211 -9.00 -14.31 23.87
N VAL A 212 -8.78 -13.93 25.13
CA VAL A 212 -8.64 -12.51 25.53
C VAL A 212 -7.39 -11.87 24.93
N ALA A 213 -6.26 -12.57 24.90
CA ALA A 213 -5.02 -12.08 24.32
C ALA A 213 -5.14 -11.82 22.80
N VAL A 214 -5.68 -12.77 22.03
CA VAL A 214 -5.94 -12.63 20.59
C VAL A 214 -6.98 -11.53 20.33
N HIS A 215 -8.00 -11.36 21.19
CA HIS A 215 -8.93 -10.24 21.06
C HIS A 215 -8.24 -8.88 21.23
N ARG A 216 -7.39 -8.72 22.26
CA ARG A 216 -6.58 -7.51 22.48
C ARG A 216 -5.62 -7.26 21.32
N MET A 217 -4.95 -8.30 20.83
CA MET A 217 -4.04 -8.22 19.69
C MET A 217 -4.76 -7.83 18.39
N ARG A 218 -5.95 -8.39 18.10
CA ARG A 218 -6.82 -7.95 17.00
C ARG A 218 -7.39 -6.53 17.20
N LYS A 219 -7.50 -6.02 18.43
CA LYS A 219 -7.82 -4.60 18.69
C LYS A 219 -6.63 -3.73 18.33
N ARG A 220 -5.44 -4.04 18.85
CA ARG A 220 -4.22 -3.29 18.57
C ARG A 220 -3.85 -3.31 17.08
N TYR A 221 -4.00 -4.44 16.40
CA TYR A 221 -3.86 -4.55 14.94
C TYR A 221 -4.74 -3.55 14.18
N ARG A 222 -6.01 -3.39 14.57
CA ARG A 222 -6.94 -2.43 13.95
C ARG A 222 -6.67 -0.98 14.34
N GLU A 223 -6.14 -0.74 15.54
CA GLU A 223 -5.62 0.59 15.91
C GLU A 223 -4.42 0.94 15.04
N LEU A 224 -3.40 0.08 14.96
CA LEU A 224 -2.21 0.27 14.13
C LEU A 224 -2.54 0.43 12.63
N LEU A 225 -3.50 -0.35 12.11
CA LEU A 225 -3.98 -0.20 10.74
C LEU A 225 -4.68 1.15 10.54
N ARG A 226 -5.47 1.62 11.51
CA ARG A 226 -6.06 2.98 11.48
C ARG A 226 -5.06 4.09 11.80
N ASP A 227 -3.96 3.83 12.50
CA ASP A 227 -2.88 4.80 12.70
C ASP A 227 -2.19 5.06 11.36
N GLU A 228 -1.73 4.00 10.67
CA GLU A 228 -1.03 4.15 9.38
C GLU A 228 -1.98 4.77 8.32
N ILE A 229 -3.26 4.36 8.26
CA ILE A 229 -4.28 4.98 7.38
C ILE A 229 -4.61 6.42 7.81
N GLY A 230 -4.80 6.68 9.11
CA GLY A 230 -5.18 8.00 9.62
C GLY A 230 -4.09 9.06 9.39
N GLN A 231 -2.82 8.65 9.42
CA GLN A 231 -1.67 9.48 9.06
C GLN A 231 -1.65 9.88 7.57
N THR A 232 -2.45 9.22 6.73
CA THR A 232 -2.51 9.44 5.29
C THR A 232 -3.76 10.17 4.79
N LEU A 233 -4.60 10.65 5.70
CA LEU A 233 -5.86 11.32 5.41
C LEU A 233 -5.82 12.77 5.94
N VAL A 234 -6.55 13.67 5.28
CA VAL A 234 -6.77 15.04 5.80
C VAL A 234 -7.72 15.00 7.00
N ASP A 235 -8.73 14.14 6.92
CA ASP A 235 -9.71 13.89 7.96
C ASP A 235 -9.61 12.41 8.41
N PRO A 236 -9.21 12.15 9.67
CA PRO A 236 -9.19 10.81 10.25
C PRO A 236 -10.54 10.07 10.19
N ALA A 237 -11.67 10.78 10.04
CA ALA A 237 -12.99 10.15 9.89
C ALA A 237 -13.11 9.26 8.64
N TRP A 238 -12.30 9.49 7.61
CA TRP A 238 -12.35 8.71 6.36
C TRP A 238 -11.66 7.33 6.49
N ALA A 239 -10.97 7.05 7.59
CA ALA A 239 -10.22 5.81 7.80
C ALA A 239 -11.09 4.53 7.76
N ASP A 240 -12.38 4.65 8.13
CA ASP A 240 -13.33 3.53 8.06
C ASP A 240 -13.97 3.35 6.66
N GLU A 241 -13.80 4.30 5.75
CA GLU A 241 -14.05 4.08 4.31
C GLU A 241 -12.85 3.38 3.65
N GLU A 242 -11.63 3.87 3.92
CA GLU A 242 -10.40 3.26 3.42
C GLU A 242 -10.22 1.81 3.88
N LEU A 243 -10.56 1.50 5.14
CA LEU A 243 -10.53 0.13 5.65
C LEU A 243 -11.53 -0.82 4.94
N ARG A 244 -12.68 -0.31 4.47
CA ARG A 244 -13.65 -1.11 3.69
C ARG A 244 -13.15 -1.33 2.27
N SER A 245 -12.53 -0.32 1.65
CA SER A 245 -11.90 -0.48 0.34
C SER A 245 -10.72 -1.46 0.36
N LEU A 246 -9.89 -1.43 1.41
CA LEU A 246 -8.85 -2.45 1.64
C LEU A 246 -9.41 -3.87 1.63
N GLN A 247 -10.52 -4.08 2.34
CA GLN A 247 -11.17 -5.38 2.42
C GLN A 247 -11.73 -5.80 1.04
N ALA A 248 -12.27 -4.88 0.25
CA ALA A 248 -12.70 -5.16 -1.12
C ALA A 248 -11.53 -5.52 -2.05
N ALA A 249 -10.43 -4.77 -2.03
CA ALA A 249 -9.23 -5.03 -2.85
C ALA A 249 -8.52 -6.36 -2.49
N LEU A 250 -8.74 -6.88 -1.29
CA LEU A 250 -8.23 -8.18 -0.83
C LEU A 250 -9.21 -9.34 -1.07
N ALA A 251 -10.51 -9.06 -1.25
CA ALA A 251 -11.55 -10.06 -1.49
C ALA A 251 -11.96 -10.21 -2.97
N GLY A 252 -11.50 -9.30 -3.84
CA GLY A 252 -11.73 -9.32 -5.29
C GLY A 252 -10.68 -10.12 -6.07
N GLY A 253 -10.34 -11.34 -5.61
CA GLY A 253 -9.40 -12.26 -6.25
C GLY A 253 -9.37 -13.63 -5.58
#